data_AF-A0A128FJU7-F1
#
_entry.id   AF-A0A128FJU7-F1
#
_cell.length_a   1.000
_cell.length_b   1.000
_cell.length_c   1.000
_cell.angle_alpha   90.00
_cell.angle_beta   90.00
_cell.angle_gamma   90.00
#
_symmetry.space_group_name_H-M   'P 1'
#
loop_
_entity.id
_entity.type
_entity.pdbx_description
1 polymer ?
#
loop_
_entity_poly.entity_id
_entity_poly.type
_entity_poly.pdbx_seq_one_letter_code
_entity_poly.pdbx_strand_id
1 'polypeptide(L)'
;MKSNRIAALVFALSPILLSSQSLANEANVATHDPVVALEQKLADKRSEISVHAENLQTQRDKLDALLSERATLANKAIELEKKRNLAQERLDEQFRRLLENPDTDLTQYKDDYQATWSAVKDNQSSALINDQAIAEQQRVVEGENRQKQLLVSALENLQESKKEARVKRLRQELTFADTIEVVHTITCSESMTLGACANQGKTLTMQKAVNSFQSQVLDNVTESTTAKLNANRVSFNIHVMNSNVVDSGFSGNNRYITRMQAEMRSTPDENAACELLDFAERYCVENSFTAAKAAPKQQAKRWVNVKIRSNRYEDSVTINGVTYGSTPVEIMLPAGQHQLTVEKPGFEPYSRQMYMSKDSVVWANLREQENRPKPGKRFADKLSNNRQAPKMVVIGAGQYRVGFEAEQPVVVDQPFSIAATPVTVKQFGEFVAATGYVTDAEEGQGCASLINGEPKQLLNHNWRKPGFDQSDNAPVVCITKDDAHAYSKWLSTQTGFSYALPTEVQWEVAARAGSDSDFWWGNDIGIGNANTGWSGTVWSNRSTSPVASFPANPFGVYDTAGNVWEWAESQTPVARGGAWSFSPSSARVAERLELKSDISANYLGFRVVRNI
;
A
#
# COMPACT_ATOMS: atom_id res chain seq x y z
N MET A 1 -79.35 35.77 35.03
CA MET A 1 -79.50 36.02 36.47
C MET A 1 -78.69 34.99 37.25
N LYS A 2 -77.82 35.46 38.17
CA LYS A 2 -77.20 34.80 39.35
C LYS A 2 -76.40 33.50 39.10
N SER A 3 -75.06 33.47 39.18
CA SER A 3 -74.12 33.66 40.32
C SER A 3 -73.96 32.43 41.22
N ASN A 4 -72.74 31.86 41.22
CA ASN A 4 -71.85 31.54 42.39
C ASN A 4 -70.81 30.48 41.93
N ARG A 5 -69.52 30.82 41.69
CA ARG A 5 -68.36 30.86 42.62
C ARG A 5 -68.21 29.56 43.45
N ILE A 6 -67.09 28.83 43.52
CA ILE A 6 -65.71 29.19 43.95
C ILE A 6 -64.69 28.07 43.60
N ALA A 7 -63.45 28.49 43.26
CA ALA A 7 -62.09 27.91 43.40
C ALA A 7 -61.77 26.47 42.91
N ALA A 8 -60.85 26.21 41.98
CA ALA A 8 -59.41 26.54 41.82
C ALA A 8 -58.50 25.37 42.25
N LEU A 9 -57.86 24.73 41.27
CA LEU A 9 -56.46 24.31 41.38
C LEU A 9 -55.85 24.30 39.97
N VAL A 10 -54.95 25.26 39.76
CA VAL A 10 -54.09 25.41 38.59
C VAL A 10 -52.69 25.00 39.04
N PHE A 11 -52.01 24.13 38.29
CA PHE A 11 -50.56 24.21 38.21
C PHE A 11 -50.16 24.35 36.75
N ALA A 12 -49.70 25.56 36.47
CA ALA A 12 -49.34 26.07 35.17
C ALA A 12 -47.94 25.61 34.78
N LEU A 13 -47.80 25.33 33.48
CA LEU A 13 -46.61 25.58 32.70
C LEU A 13 -46.12 27.01 32.92
N SER A 14 -44.85 27.20 33.26
CA SER A 14 -44.01 28.28 32.71
C SER A 14 -42.51 28.05 33.02
N PRO A 15 -41.62 28.37 32.08
CA PRO A 15 -40.17 28.28 32.21
C PRO A 15 -39.60 29.55 32.85
N ILE A 16 -38.62 29.42 33.74
CA ILE A 16 -37.90 30.57 34.32
C ILE A 16 -36.39 30.31 34.29
N LEU A 17 -35.71 31.25 33.63
CA LEU A 17 -34.28 31.51 33.58
C LEU A 17 -33.71 31.90 34.96
N LEU A 18 -32.37 31.92 35.05
CA LEU A 18 -31.50 32.46 36.12
C LEU A 18 -31.12 31.38 37.17
N SER A 19 -29.89 31.23 37.66
CA SER A 19 -28.72 32.11 37.67
C SER A 19 -27.49 31.27 38.05
N SER A 20 -26.36 31.50 37.38
CA SER A 20 -25.04 31.06 37.81
C SER A 20 -24.47 32.03 38.86
N GLN A 21 -24.36 31.61 40.12
CA GLN A 21 -23.27 32.04 41.02
C GLN A 21 -22.88 30.91 41.97
N SER A 22 -21.56 30.79 42.10
CA SER A 22 -20.76 29.86 42.88
C SER A 22 -20.97 29.97 44.40
N LEU A 23 -20.80 28.85 45.10
CA LEU A 23 -20.09 28.82 46.38
C LEU A 23 -19.00 27.74 46.31
N ALA A 24 -17.77 28.21 46.33
CA ALA A 24 -16.59 27.46 46.71
C ALA A 24 -16.45 27.54 48.24
N ASN A 25 -16.12 26.41 48.86
CA ASN A 25 -15.33 26.27 50.10
C ASN A 25 -15.22 24.76 50.40
N GLU A 26 -14.11 24.17 50.81
CA GLU A 26 -12.72 24.60 50.96
C GLU A 26 -11.89 23.31 51.16
N ALA A 27 -10.66 23.31 50.66
CA ALA A 27 -9.49 22.55 51.10
C ALA A 27 -9.62 21.06 51.55
N ASN A 28 -9.13 20.15 50.70
CA ASN A 28 -8.01 19.31 51.13
C ASN A 28 -7.12 18.86 49.96
N VAL A 29 -5.82 18.93 50.22
CA VAL A 29 -4.69 18.71 49.32
C VAL A 29 -4.61 17.24 48.91
N ALA A 30 -4.71 16.98 47.61
CA ALA A 30 -3.78 16.09 46.90
C ALA A 30 -3.97 16.31 45.38
N THR A 31 -2.93 16.84 44.75
CA THR A 31 -2.71 16.80 43.30
C THR A 31 -2.69 15.34 42.84
N HIS A 32 -3.86 14.74 42.64
CA HIS A 32 -3.95 13.41 42.06
C HIS A 32 -3.85 13.54 40.54
N ASP A 33 -2.74 13.04 40.02
CA ASP A 33 -2.56 12.76 38.61
C ASP A 33 -3.82 12.06 38.05
N PRO A 34 -4.53 12.67 37.08
CA PRO A 34 -5.74 12.11 36.50
C PRO A 34 -5.54 10.70 35.95
N VAL A 35 -4.32 10.35 35.51
CA VAL A 35 -3.98 9.02 35.01
C VAL A 35 -4.03 7.98 36.13
N VAL A 36 -3.50 8.31 37.31
CA VAL A 36 -3.49 7.42 38.49
C VAL A 36 -4.92 7.16 38.99
N ALA A 37 -5.76 8.20 39.03
CA ALA A 37 -7.17 8.05 39.41
C ALA A 37 -7.94 7.15 38.43
N LEU A 38 -7.64 7.20 37.14
CA LEU A 38 -8.24 6.32 36.12
C LEU A 38 -7.71 4.89 36.18
N GLU A 39 -6.44 4.69 36.58
CA GLU A 39 -5.89 3.36 36.81
C GLU A 39 -6.61 2.62 37.94
N GLN A 40 -6.92 3.31 39.03
CA GLN A 40 -7.71 2.72 40.11
C GLN A 40 -9.11 2.31 39.63
N LYS A 41 -9.81 3.18 38.91
CA LYS A 41 -11.14 2.88 38.34
C LYS A 41 -11.11 1.68 37.38
N LEU A 42 -10.05 1.54 36.59
CA LEU A 42 -9.86 0.38 35.70
C LEU A 42 -9.67 -0.91 36.50
N ALA A 43 -8.93 -0.88 37.60
CA ALA A 43 -8.74 -2.03 38.48
C ALA A 43 -10.07 -2.46 39.12
N ASP A 44 -10.81 -1.51 39.68
CA ASP A 44 -12.12 -1.76 40.29
C ASP A 44 -13.10 -2.38 39.28
N LYS A 45 -13.17 -1.82 38.07
CA LYS A 45 -14.07 -2.32 37.01
C LYS A 45 -13.69 -3.74 36.53
N ARG A 46 -12.40 -4.06 36.47
CA ARG A 46 -11.93 -5.43 36.15
C ARG A 46 -12.36 -6.44 37.22
N SER A 47 -12.32 -6.04 38.49
CA SER A 47 -12.80 -6.87 39.59
C SER A 47 -14.30 -7.15 39.46
N GLU A 48 -15.11 -6.11 39.20
CA GLU A 48 -16.56 -6.27 38.97
C GLU A 48 -16.87 -7.24 37.82
N ILE A 49 -16.14 -7.14 36.70
CA ILE A 49 -16.31 -8.05 35.54
C ILE A 49 -16.00 -9.50 35.93
N SER A 50 -14.96 -9.73 36.74
CA SER A 50 -14.59 -11.07 37.21
C SER A 50 -15.73 -11.69 38.03
N VAL A 51 -16.25 -10.94 38.99
CA VAL A 51 -17.37 -11.39 39.85
C VAL A 51 -18.61 -11.71 39.01
N HIS A 52 -18.97 -10.86 38.05
CA HIS A 52 -20.11 -11.12 37.17
C HIS A 52 -19.89 -12.34 36.26
N ALA A 53 -18.66 -12.61 35.82
CA ALA A 53 -18.35 -13.78 35.01
C ALA A 53 -18.57 -15.10 35.78
N GLU A 54 -18.20 -15.15 37.07
CA GLU A 54 -18.47 -16.29 37.95
C GLU A 54 -19.97 -16.51 38.18
N ASN A 55 -20.71 -15.43 38.42
CA ASN A 55 -22.17 -15.49 38.55
C ASN A 55 -22.85 -15.99 37.28
N LEU A 56 -22.45 -15.47 36.12
CA LEU A 56 -22.98 -15.90 34.83
C LEU A 56 -22.72 -17.40 34.58
N GLN A 57 -21.55 -17.91 34.94
CA GLN A 57 -21.25 -19.34 34.84
C GLN A 57 -22.21 -20.16 35.71
N THR A 58 -22.41 -19.74 36.95
CA THR A 58 -23.36 -20.40 37.87
C THR A 58 -24.79 -20.45 37.29
N GLN A 59 -25.24 -19.40 36.60
CA GLN A 59 -26.57 -19.38 35.97
C GLN A 59 -26.65 -20.27 34.71
N ARG A 60 -25.54 -20.45 33.98
CA ARG A 60 -25.45 -21.38 32.85
C ARG A 60 -25.51 -22.82 33.32
N ASP A 61 -24.79 -23.15 34.39
CA ASP A 61 -24.81 -24.50 34.96
C ASP A 61 -26.23 -24.92 35.38
N LYS A 62 -27.03 -23.99 35.94
CA LYS A 62 -28.46 -24.21 36.24
C LYS A 62 -29.30 -24.46 34.99
N LEU A 63 -29.05 -23.72 33.91
CA LEU A 63 -29.75 -23.91 32.64
C LEU A 63 -29.43 -25.30 32.06
N ASP A 64 -28.16 -25.71 32.09
CA ASP A 64 -27.72 -27.02 31.61
C ASP A 64 -28.37 -28.16 32.40
N ALA A 65 -28.51 -28.01 33.72
CA ALA A 65 -29.24 -28.96 34.56
C ALA A 65 -30.72 -29.11 34.13
N LEU A 66 -31.41 -27.99 33.88
CA LEU A 66 -32.80 -28.00 33.41
C LEU A 66 -32.96 -28.65 32.03
N LEU A 67 -32.04 -28.37 31.10
CA LEU A 67 -32.02 -28.99 29.78
C LEU A 67 -31.78 -30.50 29.85
N SER A 68 -30.92 -30.96 30.76
CA SER A 68 -30.71 -32.38 31.03
C SER A 68 -31.97 -33.06 31.60
N GLU A 69 -32.67 -32.40 32.51
CA GLU A 69 -33.96 -32.88 33.02
C GLU A 69 -35.00 -32.96 31.89
N ARG A 70 -35.05 -31.97 30.99
CA ARG A 70 -35.95 -31.99 29.84
C ARG A 70 -35.76 -33.18 28.94
N ALA A 71 -34.49 -33.50 28.64
CA ALA A 71 -34.12 -34.67 27.85
C ALA A 71 -34.56 -35.98 28.54
N THR A 72 -34.43 -36.05 29.86
CA THR A 72 -34.89 -37.20 30.66
C THR A 72 -36.42 -37.36 30.57
N LEU A 73 -37.18 -36.27 30.70
CA LEU A 73 -38.64 -36.26 30.57
C LEU A 73 -39.10 -36.64 29.16
N ALA A 74 -38.36 -36.26 28.12
CA ALA A 74 -38.63 -36.65 26.74
C ALA A 74 -38.46 -38.16 26.52
N ASN A 75 -37.37 -38.75 27.03
CA ASN A 75 -37.16 -40.20 26.99
C ASN A 75 -38.26 -40.95 27.75
N LYS A 76 -38.65 -40.45 28.93
CA LYS A 76 -39.74 -41.02 29.72
C LYS A 76 -41.08 -40.94 28.99
N ALA A 77 -41.34 -39.88 28.23
CA ALA A 77 -42.56 -39.74 27.44
C ALA A 77 -42.71 -40.86 26.41
N ILE A 78 -41.62 -41.22 25.71
CA ILE A 78 -41.60 -42.31 24.73
C ILE A 78 -41.98 -43.65 25.40
N GLU A 79 -41.41 -43.94 26.56
CA GLU A 79 -41.69 -45.17 27.29
C GLU A 79 -43.12 -45.22 27.86
N LEU A 80 -43.64 -44.10 28.34
CA LEU A 80 -45.02 -44.01 28.83
C LEU A 80 -46.04 -44.16 27.70
N GLU A 81 -45.76 -43.59 26.52
CA GLU A 81 -46.62 -43.72 25.34
C GLU A 81 -46.72 -45.18 24.87
N LYS A 82 -45.60 -45.91 24.85
CA LYS A 82 -45.60 -47.35 24.56
C LYS A 82 -46.48 -48.13 25.55
N LYS A 83 -46.34 -47.85 26.85
CA LYS A 83 -47.14 -48.51 27.90
C LYS A 83 -48.63 -48.21 27.75
N ARG A 84 -48.99 -46.96 27.43
CA ARG A 84 -50.38 -46.56 27.19
C ARG A 84 -50.97 -47.28 25.97
N ASN A 85 -50.24 -47.33 24.84
CA ASN A 85 -50.69 -48.02 23.64
C ASN A 85 -50.92 -49.51 23.91
N LEU A 86 -50.01 -50.15 24.64
CA LEU A 86 -50.18 -51.56 25.03
C LEU A 86 -51.39 -51.78 25.96
N ALA A 87 -51.62 -50.87 26.92
CA ALA A 87 -52.81 -50.92 27.78
C ALA A 87 -54.11 -50.73 26.98
N GLN A 88 -54.08 -49.84 25.98
CA GLN A 88 -55.20 -49.61 25.05
C GLN A 88 -55.51 -50.86 24.22
N GLU A 89 -54.51 -51.45 23.58
CA GLU A 89 -54.67 -52.68 22.78
C GLU A 89 -55.26 -53.82 23.61
N ARG A 90 -54.79 -53.98 24.86
CA ARG A 90 -55.32 -54.98 25.80
C ARG A 90 -56.78 -54.70 26.16
N LEU A 91 -57.14 -53.44 26.41
CA LEU A 91 -58.51 -53.03 26.71
C LEU A 91 -59.43 -53.27 25.49
N ASP A 92 -58.99 -52.91 24.28
CA ASP A 92 -59.74 -53.09 23.03
C ASP A 92 -59.97 -54.58 22.70
N GLU A 93 -59.00 -55.44 23.01
CA GLU A 93 -59.16 -56.90 22.92
C GLU A 93 -60.24 -57.42 23.88
N GLN A 94 -60.28 -56.95 25.13
CA GLN A 94 -61.33 -57.37 26.07
C GLN A 94 -62.71 -56.81 25.70
N PHE A 95 -62.79 -55.59 25.15
CA PHE A 95 -64.04 -55.06 24.60
C PHE A 95 -64.60 -55.92 23.47
N ARG A 96 -63.74 -56.45 22.58
CA ARG A 96 -64.17 -57.39 21.54
C ARG A 96 -64.72 -58.69 22.11
N ARG A 97 -64.12 -59.22 23.18
CA ARG A 97 -64.62 -60.42 23.87
C ARG A 97 -65.98 -60.22 24.55
N LEU A 98 -66.29 -58.99 24.97
CA LEU A 98 -67.60 -58.67 25.56
C LEU A 98 -68.76 -58.83 24.56
N LEU A 99 -68.49 -58.74 23.25
CA LEU A 99 -69.46 -59.03 22.19
C LEU A 99 -69.81 -60.53 22.11
N GLU A 100 -68.88 -61.39 22.52
CA GLU A 100 -69.04 -62.85 22.52
C GLU A 100 -69.50 -63.38 23.89
N ASN A 101 -69.08 -62.73 24.98
CA ASN A 101 -69.45 -63.06 26.36
C ASN A 101 -69.84 -61.81 27.18
N PRO A 102 -71.14 -61.58 27.42
CA PRO A 102 -71.64 -60.39 28.15
C PRO A 102 -71.13 -60.24 29.59
N ASP A 103 -70.68 -61.31 30.22
CA ASP A 103 -70.22 -61.32 31.62
C ASP A 103 -68.73 -60.94 31.78
N THR A 104 -68.06 -60.49 30.72
CA THR A 104 -66.64 -60.13 30.74
C THR A 104 -66.39 -58.87 31.59
N ASP A 105 -65.58 -58.98 32.66
CA ASP A 105 -65.19 -57.85 33.50
C ASP A 105 -64.07 -57.01 32.86
N LEU A 106 -64.35 -55.72 32.62
CA LEU A 106 -63.42 -54.76 32.02
C LEU A 106 -62.76 -53.83 33.05
N THR A 107 -63.12 -53.92 34.32
CA THR A 107 -62.78 -52.92 35.33
C THR A 107 -61.27 -52.71 35.44
N GLN A 108 -60.51 -53.79 35.63
CA GLN A 108 -59.05 -53.72 35.73
C GLN A 108 -58.38 -53.12 34.48
N TYR A 109 -58.82 -53.48 33.28
CA TYR A 109 -58.24 -52.99 32.04
C TYR A 109 -58.55 -51.50 31.79
N LYS A 110 -59.74 -51.05 32.22
CA LYS A 110 -60.10 -49.63 32.21
C LYS A 110 -59.25 -48.85 33.21
N ASP A 111 -59.05 -49.39 34.41
CA ASP A 111 -58.21 -48.77 35.44
C ASP A 111 -56.73 -48.68 35.00
N ASP A 112 -56.19 -49.75 34.40
CA ASP A 112 -54.81 -49.78 33.87
C ASP A 112 -54.62 -48.76 32.73
N TYR A 113 -55.59 -48.65 31.81
CA TYR A 113 -55.56 -47.64 30.75
C TYR A 113 -55.67 -46.23 31.34
N GLN A 114 -56.56 -45.99 32.30
CA GLN A 114 -56.69 -44.70 32.98
C GLN A 114 -55.42 -44.32 33.74
N ALA A 115 -54.76 -45.26 34.42
CA ALA A 115 -53.52 -45.03 35.13
C ALA A 115 -52.35 -44.70 34.19
N THR A 116 -52.21 -45.45 33.08
CA THR A 116 -51.17 -45.15 32.07
C THR A 116 -51.43 -43.83 31.34
N TRP A 117 -52.69 -43.50 31.06
CA TRP A 117 -53.09 -42.19 30.55
C TRP A 117 -52.74 -41.06 31.52
N SER A 118 -53.02 -41.22 32.81
CA SER A 118 -52.66 -40.25 33.85
C SER A 118 -51.15 -40.04 33.90
N ALA A 119 -50.35 -41.11 33.85
CA ALA A 119 -48.90 -41.01 33.87
C ALA A 119 -48.33 -40.26 32.65
N VAL A 120 -48.90 -40.45 31.46
CA VAL A 120 -48.55 -39.66 30.26
C VAL A 120 -48.86 -38.18 30.49
N LYS A 121 -50.06 -37.88 31.01
CA LYS A 121 -50.50 -36.50 31.30
C LYS A 121 -49.63 -35.83 32.37
N ASP A 122 -49.25 -36.55 33.42
CA ASP A 122 -48.39 -36.05 34.49
C ASP A 122 -46.99 -35.73 33.94
N ASN A 123 -46.42 -36.60 33.11
CA ASN A 123 -45.14 -36.34 32.45
C ASN A 123 -45.21 -35.16 31.47
N GLN A 124 -46.31 -35.00 30.74
CA GLN A 124 -46.56 -33.82 29.90
C GLN A 124 -46.63 -32.53 30.73
N SER A 125 -47.28 -32.58 31.90
CA SER A 125 -47.34 -31.45 32.84
C SER A 125 -45.96 -31.09 33.39
N SER A 126 -45.18 -32.08 33.85
CA SER A 126 -43.80 -31.88 34.30
C SER A 126 -42.90 -31.32 33.20
N ALA A 127 -43.07 -31.80 31.96
CA ALA A 127 -42.35 -31.27 30.80
C ALA A 127 -42.69 -29.81 30.54
N LEU A 128 -43.97 -29.42 30.61
CA LEU A 128 -44.39 -28.03 30.44
C LEU A 128 -43.83 -27.12 31.54
N ILE A 129 -43.83 -27.57 32.79
CA ILE A 129 -43.24 -26.82 33.93
C ILE A 129 -41.73 -26.64 33.72
N ASN A 130 -41.03 -27.70 33.31
CA ASN A 130 -39.60 -27.63 33.05
C ASN A 130 -39.29 -26.73 31.82
N ASP A 131 -40.09 -26.76 30.77
CA ASP A 131 -39.99 -25.83 29.62
C ASP A 131 -40.16 -24.37 30.06
N GLN A 132 -41.11 -24.08 30.96
CA GLN A 132 -41.28 -22.74 31.53
C GLN A 132 -40.06 -22.32 32.37
N ALA A 133 -39.51 -23.23 33.18
CA ALA A 133 -38.31 -22.98 33.97
C ALA A 133 -37.07 -22.73 33.09
N ILE A 134 -36.92 -23.48 31.98
CA ILE A 134 -35.86 -23.25 30.98
C ILE A 134 -36.01 -21.84 30.40
N ALA A 135 -37.21 -21.48 29.95
CA ALA A 135 -37.45 -20.17 29.34
C ALA A 135 -37.14 -19.03 30.32
N GLU A 136 -37.47 -19.18 31.61
CA GLU A 136 -37.15 -18.18 32.62
C GLU A 136 -35.65 -18.11 32.92
N GLN A 137 -34.98 -19.27 33.06
CA GLN A 137 -33.55 -19.31 33.32
C GLN A 137 -32.74 -18.76 32.12
N GLN A 138 -33.21 -18.98 30.89
CA GLN A 138 -32.64 -18.35 29.69
C GLN A 138 -32.70 -16.81 29.77
N ARG A 139 -33.83 -16.23 30.20
CA ARG A 139 -33.93 -14.77 30.40
C ARG A 139 -32.96 -14.26 31.45
N VAL A 140 -32.75 -15.01 32.54
CA VAL A 140 -31.76 -14.66 33.58
C VAL A 140 -30.34 -14.64 32.99
N VAL A 141 -29.95 -15.69 32.26
CA VAL A 141 -28.64 -15.78 31.60
C VAL A 141 -28.45 -14.66 30.56
N GLU A 142 -29.49 -14.32 29.80
CA GLU A 142 -29.47 -13.19 28.86
C GLU A 142 -29.31 -11.83 29.58
N GLY A 143 -29.98 -11.66 30.73
CA GLY A 143 -29.82 -10.48 31.60
C GLY A 143 -28.38 -10.31 32.08
N GLU A 144 -27.79 -11.36 32.63
CA GLU A 144 -26.40 -11.38 33.11
C GLU A 144 -25.40 -11.13 31.97
N ASN A 145 -25.62 -11.72 30.79
CA ASN A 145 -24.78 -11.45 29.61
C ASN A 145 -24.83 -9.98 29.19
N ARG A 146 -26.01 -9.35 29.20
CA ARG A 146 -26.14 -7.90 28.91
C ARG A 146 -25.42 -7.05 29.93
N GLN A 147 -25.53 -7.37 31.22
CA GLN A 147 -24.83 -6.63 32.27
C GLN A 147 -23.30 -6.74 32.14
N LYS A 148 -22.80 -7.94 31.83
CA LYS A 148 -21.37 -8.15 31.52
C LYS A 148 -20.94 -7.28 30.33
N GLN A 149 -21.72 -7.21 29.25
CA GLN A 149 -21.41 -6.37 28.09
C GLN A 149 -21.32 -4.88 28.46
N LEU A 150 -22.26 -4.37 29.27
CA LEU A 150 -22.22 -2.99 29.76
C LEU A 150 -20.95 -2.68 30.58
N LEU A 151 -20.51 -3.61 31.43
CA LEU A 151 -19.29 -3.45 32.21
C LEU A 151 -18.04 -3.47 31.33
N VAL A 152 -18.01 -4.33 30.30
CA VAL A 152 -16.92 -4.37 29.32
C VAL A 152 -16.87 -3.05 28.53
N SER A 153 -17.99 -2.54 28.03
CA SER A 153 -18.03 -1.23 27.37
C SER A 153 -17.58 -0.10 28.30
N ALA A 154 -17.96 -0.13 29.58
CA ALA A 154 -17.50 0.86 30.55
C ALA A 154 -15.99 0.78 30.80
N LEU A 155 -15.41 -0.43 30.83
CA LEU A 155 -13.97 -0.64 30.94
C LEU A 155 -13.24 -0.07 29.72
N GLU A 156 -13.72 -0.34 28.51
CA GLU A 156 -13.17 0.19 27.25
C GLU A 156 -13.20 1.72 27.25
N ASN A 157 -14.31 2.34 27.66
CA ASN A 157 -14.41 3.80 27.78
C ASN A 157 -13.39 4.38 28.77
N LEU A 158 -13.19 3.73 29.93
CA LEU A 158 -12.18 4.15 30.90
C LEU A 158 -10.75 4.02 30.34
N GLN A 159 -10.48 3.02 29.50
CA GLN A 159 -9.18 2.88 28.82
C GLN A 159 -8.95 4.01 27.82
N GLU A 160 -9.98 4.40 27.07
CA GLU A 160 -9.92 5.54 26.15
C GLU A 160 -9.69 6.86 26.91
N SER A 161 -10.44 7.11 28.00
CA SER A 161 -10.20 8.29 28.86
C SER A 161 -8.80 8.32 29.47
N LYS A 162 -8.21 7.15 29.80
CA LYS A 162 -6.82 7.06 30.28
C LYS A 162 -5.83 7.54 29.22
N LYS A 163 -6.04 7.18 27.94
CA LYS A 163 -5.18 7.63 26.85
C LYS A 163 -5.25 9.16 26.69
N GLU A 164 -6.45 9.73 26.71
CA GLU A 164 -6.65 11.19 26.66
C GLU A 164 -5.97 11.91 27.83
N ALA A 165 -6.11 11.39 29.05
CA ALA A 165 -5.49 11.95 30.24
C ALA A 165 -3.95 11.94 30.15
N ARG A 166 -3.35 10.86 29.62
CA ARG A 166 -1.89 10.77 29.39
C ARG A 166 -1.40 11.80 28.38
N VAL A 167 -2.11 11.95 27.26
CA VAL A 167 -1.78 12.95 26.22
C VAL A 167 -1.81 14.36 26.81
N LYS A 168 -2.89 14.69 27.53
CA LYS A 168 -3.07 16.01 28.13
C LYS A 168 -1.96 16.34 29.14
N ARG A 169 -1.61 15.38 30.00
CA ARG A 169 -0.51 15.50 30.96
C ARG A 169 0.82 15.75 30.24
N LEU A 170 1.16 14.91 29.26
CA LEU A 170 2.42 15.04 28.54
C LEU A 170 2.52 16.36 27.77
N ARG A 171 1.42 16.84 27.15
CA ARG A 171 1.39 18.13 26.45
C ARG A 171 1.74 19.31 27.36
N GLN A 172 1.29 19.28 28.62
CA GLN A 172 1.62 20.30 29.60
C GLN A 172 3.11 20.24 30.00
N GLU A 173 3.64 19.04 30.20
CA GLU A 173 5.04 18.82 30.59
C GLU A 173 6.04 19.21 29.47
N LEU A 174 5.66 19.01 28.21
CA LEU A 174 6.51 19.36 27.06
C LEU A 174 6.63 20.86 26.80
N THR A 175 5.77 21.70 27.39
CA THR A 175 5.90 23.16 27.31
C THR A 175 6.87 23.61 28.39
N PHE A 176 8.16 23.49 28.11
CA PHE A 176 9.23 23.70 29.09
C PHE A 176 10.12 24.90 28.72
N ALA A 177 10.56 25.66 29.71
CA ALA A 177 11.48 26.79 29.54
C ALA A 177 12.57 26.76 30.62
N ASP A 178 13.82 26.97 30.22
CA ASP A 178 14.97 26.98 31.12
C ASP A 178 16.16 27.74 30.49
N THR A 179 17.16 28.05 31.31
CA THR A 179 18.43 28.65 30.88
C THR A 179 19.55 27.64 31.04
N ILE A 180 20.32 27.41 29.98
CA ILE A 180 21.45 26.47 30.02
C ILE A 180 22.77 27.17 29.68
N GLU A 181 23.87 26.63 30.21
CA GLU A 181 25.23 27.03 29.86
C GLU A 181 25.96 25.87 29.17
N VAL A 182 26.54 26.14 28.00
CA VAL A 182 27.22 25.13 27.18
C VAL A 182 28.57 25.63 26.69
N VAL A 183 29.57 24.75 26.75
CA VAL A 183 30.91 24.95 26.18
C VAL A 183 31.13 24.00 25.01
N HIS A 184 31.66 24.52 23.91
CA HIS A 184 32.09 23.73 22.76
C HIS A 184 33.43 24.21 22.22
N THR A 185 34.21 23.30 21.66
CA THR A 185 35.53 23.56 21.09
C THR A 185 35.57 23.01 19.68
N ILE A 186 35.99 23.85 18.73
CA ILE A 186 36.11 23.47 17.33
C ILE A 186 37.58 23.60 16.88
N THR A 187 37.92 22.94 15.78
CA THR A 187 39.23 23.09 15.12
C THR A 187 39.02 23.89 13.83
N CYS A 188 39.74 24.99 13.68
CA CYS A 188 39.69 25.83 12.50
C CYS A 188 40.47 25.19 11.34
N SER A 189 39.94 25.29 10.11
CA SER A 189 40.71 24.97 8.91
C SER A 189 41.89 25.94 8.73
N GLU A 190 42.96 25.48 8.10
CA GLU A 190 44.08 26.36 7.72
C GLU A 190 43.68 27.36 6.62
N SER A 191 42.64 27.03 5.83
CA SER A 191 42.14 27.86 4.73
C SER A 191 41.05 28.87 5.13
N MET A 192 40.58 28.86 6.39
CA MET A 192 39.52 29.77 6.84
C MET A 192 40.10 30.99 7.58
N THR A 193 39.38 32.11 7.52
CA THR A 193 39.74 33.30 8.31
C THR A 193 39.41 33.09 9.79
N LEU A 194 40.11 33.80 10.68
CA LEU A 194 39.84 33.77 12.12
C LEU A 194 38.39 34.17 12.44
N GLY A 195 37.85 35.16 11.74
CA GLY A 195 36.45 35.58 11.88
C GLY A 195 35.46 34.52 11.41
N ALA A 196 35.78 33.80 10.32
CA ALA A 196 34.97 32.66 9.87
C ALA A 196 35.00 31.53 10.92
N CYS A 197 36.15 31.23 11.51
CA CYS A 197 36.25 30.23 12.57
C CYS A 197 35.46 30.64 13.82
N ALA A 198 35.58 31.90 14.27
CA ALA A 198 34.83 32.39 15.43
C ALA A 198 33.30 32.30 15.22
N ASN A 199 32.83 32.66 14.02
CA ASN A 199 31.42 32.53 13.66
C ASN A 199 30.97 31.07 13.63
N GLN A 200 31.79 30.16 13.07
CA GLN A 200 31.52 28.72 13.10
C GLN A 200 31.45 28.18 14.53
N GLY A 201 32.36 28.60 15.41
CA GLY A 201 32.38 28.24 16.83
C GLY A 201 31.09 28.66 17.53
N LYS A 202 30.67 29.92 17.34
CA LYS A 202 29.40 30.43 17.87
C LYS A 202 28.19 29.62 17.38
N THR A 203 28.13 29.31 16.09
CA THR A 203 27.03 28.52 15.51
C THR A 203 26.99 27.10 16.08
N LEU A 204 28.13 26.41 16.13
CA LEU A 204 28.20 25.03 16.63
C LEU A 204 27.94 24.94 18.14
N THR A 205 28.38 25.93 18.94
CA THR A 205 28.02 26.00 20.37
C THR A 205 26.52 26.21 20.57
N MET A 206 25.89 27.07 19.77
CA MET A 206 24.43 27.24 19.80
C MET A 206 23.71 25.93 19.47
N GLN A 207 24.15 25.21 18.44
CA GLN A 207 23.58 23.88 18.11
C GLN A 207 23.71 22.90 19.27
N LYS A 208 24.87 22.84 19.93
CA LYS A 208 25.07 22.01 21.11
C LYS A 208 24.13 22.43 22.25
N ALA A 209 23.93 23.74 22.46
CA ALA A 209 23.00 24.25 23.46
C ALA A 209 21.57 23.77 23.19
N VAL A 210 21.06 23.94 21.97
CA VAL A 210 19.70 23.51 21.65
C VAL A 210 19.52 22.00 21.80
N ASN A 211 20.49 21.19 21.39
CA ASN A 211 20.45 19.73 21.57
C ASN A 211 20.45 19.31 23.06
N SER A 212 21.24 19.99 23.90
CA SER A 212 21.25 19.76 25.35
C SER A 212 19.90 20.14 25.98
N PHE A 213 19.30 21.25 25.56
CA PHE A 213 17.97 21.65 26.03
C PHE A 213 16.89 20.65 25.62
N GLN A 214 16.91 20.17 24.38
CA GLN A 214 15.96 19.14 23.92
C GLN A 214 16.03 17.87 24.78
N SER A 215 17.24 17.44 25.12
CA SER A 215 17.44 16.27 25.99
C SER A 215 16.84 16.51 27.37
N GLN A 216 17.03 17.71 27.93
CA GLN A 216 16.49 18.10 29.22
C GLN A 216 14.95 18.15 29.24
N VAL A 217 14.31 18.61 28.15
CA VAL A 217 12.84 18.56 28.01
C VAL A 217 12.35 17.11 28.15
N LEU A 218 13.00 16.18 27.44
CA LEU A 218 12.64 14.76 27.46
C LEU A 218 12.96 14.05 28.78
N ASP A 219 13.97 14.50 29.51
CA ASP A 219 14.32 13.96 30.83
C ASP A 219 13.26 14.31 31.89
N ASN A 220 12.60 15.45 31.74
CA ASN A 220 11.70 16.01 32.75
C ASN A 220 10.23 15.57 32.63
N VAL A 221 9.84 14.86 31.55
CA VAL A 221 8.46 14.37 31.41
C VAL A 221 8.21 13.09 32.22
N THR A 222 6.97 12.88 32.66
CA THR A 222 6.57 11.73 33.48
C THR A 222 6.74 10.39 32.77
N GLU A 223 6.65 10.38 31.44
CA GLU A 223 6.79 9.18 30.59
C GLU A 223 8.08 9.21 29.76
N SER A 224 9.19 9.62 30.38
CA SER A 224 10.46 9.92 29.70
C SER A 224 11.02 8.78 28.87
N THR A 225 10.91 7.52 29.33
CA THR A 225 11.38 6.35 28.57
C THR A 225 10.65 6.24 27.22
N THR A 226 9.32 6.32 27.23
CA THR A 226 8.49 6.24 26.02
C THR A 226 8.71 7.47 25.13
N ALA A 227 8.75 8.66 25.72
CA ALA A 227 8.99 9.90 25.01
C ALA A 227 10.35 9.88 24.29
N LYS A 228 11.42 9.41 24.93
CA LYS A 228 12.75 9.30 24.30
C LYS A 228 12.79 8.31 23.14
N LEU A 229 12.08 7.19 23.24
CA LEU A 229 11.99 6.20 22.16
C LEU A 229 11.39 6.79 20.87
N ASN A 230 10.46 7.73 21.03
CA ASN A 230 9.71 8.34 19.92
C ASN A 230 10.11 9.79 19.64
N ALA A 231 11.14 10.32 20.32
CA ALA A 231 11.55 11.72 20.23
C ALA A 231 11.96 12.15 18.81
N ASN A 232 12.42 11.20 17.99
CA ASN A 232 12.80 11.44 16.59
C ASN A 232 11.59 11.70 15.66
N ARG A 233 10.36 11.48 16.12
CA ARG A 233 9.14 11.73 15.36
C ARG A 233 8.64 13.17 15.54
N VAL A 234 9.05 13.83 16.63
CA VAL A 234 8.44 15.08 17.12
C VAL A 234 9.37 16.27 16.96
N SER A 235 8.81 17.40 16.48
CA SER A 235 9.45 18.71 16.58
C SER A 235 9.12 19.38 17.91
N PHE A 236 10.15 19.72 18.68
CA PHE A 236 9.99 20.42 19.96
C PHE A 236 9.84 21.94 19.79
N ASN A 237 10.04 22.45 18.57
CA ASN A 237 10.03 23.88 18.22
C ASN A 237 10.74 24.72 19.30
N ILE A 238 12.05 24.52 19.44
CA ILE A 238 12.83 25.21 20.48
C ILE A 238 13.12 26.63 20.03
N HIS A 239 12.62 27.58 20.81
CA HIS A 239 12.85 28.99 20.61
C HIS A 239 13.94 29.49 21.55
N VAL A 240 15.02 30.02 20.98
CA VAL A 240 16.06 30.73 21.73
C VAL A 240 15.57 32.15 22.00
N MET A 241 15.24 32.44 23.25
CA MET A 241 14.75 33.76 23.69
C MET A 241 15.90 34.76 23.79
N ASN A 242 17.00 34.32 24.41
CA ASN A 242 18.19 35.11 24.60
C ASN A 242 19.42 34.20 24.52
N SER A 243 20.54 34.72 24.01
CA SER A 243 21.79 33.99 23.99
C SER A 243 22.98 34.93 24.01
N ASN A 244 23.93 34.66 24.90
CA ASN A 244 25.15 35.44 25.02
C ASN A 244 26.37 34.52 25.09
N VAL A 245 27.42 34.90 24.36
CA VAL A 245 28.74 34.27 24.50
C VAL A 245 29.36 34.83 25.77
N VAL A 246 29.56 33.97 26.76
CA VAL A 246 30.13 34.32 28.06
C VAL A 246 31.65 34.45 27.95
N ASP A 247 32.27 33.54 27.20
CA ASP A 247 33.71 33.51 26.96
C ASP A 247 34.01 32.83 25.62
N SER A 248 35.03 33.31 24.90
CA SER A 248 35.47 32.69 23.65
C SER A 248 36.90 33.08 23.30
N GLY A 249 37.66 32.15 22.72
CA GLY A 249 39.04 32.43 22.33
C GLY A 249 39.75 31.24 21.71
N PHE A 250 40.94 31.52 21.17
CA PHE A 250 41.84 30.48 20.66
C PHE A 250 42.56 29.80 21.81
N SER A 251 42.63 28.47 21.79
CA SER A 251 43.33 27.66 22.78
C SER A 251 44.33 26.71 22.10
N GLY A 252 45.52 27.20 21.77
CA GLY A 252 46.56 26.42 21.07
C GLY A 252 46.15 25.92 19.67
N ASN A 253 47.08 25.20 19.00
CA ASN A 253 46.97 24.49 17.71
C ASN A 253 45.61 24.59 16.96
N ASN A 254 45.29 25.77 16.40
CA ASN A 254 44.08 26.04 15.61
C ASN A 254 42.74 25.67 16.28
N ARG A 255 42.66 25.61 17.61
CA ARG A 255 41.39 25.32 18.32
C ARG A 255 40.73 26.60 18.81
N TYR A 256 39.41 26.68 18.66
CA TYR A 256 38.60 27.80 19.12
C TYR A 256 37.53 27.31 20.10
N ILE A 257 37.53 27.86 21.31
CA ILE A 257 36.57 27.54 22.37
C ILE A 257 35.49 28.62 22.40
N THR A 258 34.25 28.21 22.62
CA THR A 258 33.12 29.12 22.84
C THR A 258 32.24 28.59 23.95
N ARG A 259 32.02 29.43 24.98
CA ARG A 259 31.11 29.24 26.10
C ARG A 259 29.91 30.16 25.92
N MET A 260 28.71 29.60 26.00
CA MET A 260 27.46 30.31 25.73
C MET A 260 26.43 30.00 26.80
N GLN A 261 25.72 31.04 27.23
CA GLN A 261 24.49 30.91 28.01
C GLN A 261 23.30 31.21 27.10
N ALA A 262 22.27 30.36 27.12
CA ALA A 262 21.09 30.52 26.28
C ALA A 262 19.81 30.22 27.08
N GLU A 263 18.87 31.16 27.02
CA GLU A 263 17.50 31.01 27.54
C GLU A 263 16.62 30.45 26.42
N MET A 264 15.95 29.33 26.68
CA MET A 264 15.19 28.60 25.68
C MET A 264 13.80 28.22 26.18
N ARG A 265 12.87 28.10 25.24
CA ARG A 265 11.51 27.60 25.46
C ARG A 265 11.15 26.61 24.37
N SER A 266 10.57 25.48 24.75
CA SER A 266 9.95 24.50 23.84
C SER A 266 8.46 24.78 23.70
N THR A 267 7.97 24.73 22.47
CA THR A 267 6.54 24.83 22.15
C THR A 267 6.18 23.82 21.06
N PRO A 268 6.20 22.51 21.38
CA PRO A 268 5.93 21.47 20.40
C PRO A 268 4.58 21.62 19.72
N ASP A 269 4.42 20.98 18.56
CA ASP A 269 3.15 20.97 17.83
C ASP A 269 2.05 20.26 18.65
N GLU A 270 0.78 20.56 18.35
CA GLU A 270 -0.40 20.02 19.04
C GLU A 270 -0.40 18.48 19.14
N ASN A 271 0.14 17.82 18.12
CA ASN A 271 0.17 16.35 18.01
C ASN A 271 1.38 15.70 18.70
N ALA A 272 2.35 16.50 19.17
CA ALA A 272 3.61 16.00 19.73
C ALA A 272 3.41 14.98 20.84
N ALA A 273 2.46 15.21 21.75
CA ALA A 273 2.18 14.30 22.84
C ALA A 273 1.66 12.93 22.37
N CYS A 274 0.86 12.87 21.29
CA CYS A 274 0.42 11.58 20.73
C CYS A 274 1.55 10.85 20.03
N GLU A 275 2.38 11.55 19.26
CA GLU A 275 3.52 10.93 18.59
C GLU A 275 4.54 10.38 19.58
N LEU A 276 4.81 11.09 20.69
CA LEU A 276 5.68 10.59 21.76
C LEU A 276 5.08 9.36 22.47
N LEU A 277 3.75 9.28 22.62
CA LEU A 277 3.06 8.16 23.25
C LEU A 277 2.68 7.02 22.29
N ASP A 278 2.95 7.17 20.99
CA ASP A 278 2.53 6.27 19.90
C ASP A 278 0.99 6.06 19.86
N PHE A 279 0.25 7.16 20.05
CA PHE A 279 -1.22 7.17 20.03
C PHE A 279 -1.75 7.74 18.71
N ALA A 280 -2.95 7.28 18.32
CA ALA A 280 -3.65 7.81 17.14
C ALA A 280 -3.95 9.31 17.29
N GLU A 281 -3.91 10.05 16.19
CA GLU A 281 -4.10 11.51 16.18
C GLU A 281 -5.42 11.97 16.82
N ARG A 282 -6.46 11.11 16.82
CA ARG A 282 -7.77 11.40 17.44
C ARG A 282 -7.70 11.80 18.91
N TYR A 283 -6.64 11.43 19.64
CA TYR A 283 -6.45 11.81 21.04
C TYR A 283 -5.77 13.17 21.23
N CYS A 284 -5.25 13.77 20.15
CA CYS A 284 -4.53 15.06 20.17
C CYS A 284 -5.30 16.21 19.51
N VAL A 285 -6.40 15.93 18.79
CA VAL A 285 -7.24 16.98 18.21
C VAL A 285 -8.17 17.54 19.30
N GLU A 286 -7.81 18.68 19.88
CA GLU A 286 -8.81 19.51 20.55
C GLU A 286 -9.68 20.17 19.48
N ASN A 287 -10.98 19.88 19.47
CA ASN A 287 -11.96 20.74 18.80
C ASN A 287 -12.01 22.08 19.56
N SER A 288 -11.10 23.00 19.24
CA SER A 288 -11.06 24.33 19.85
C SER A 288 -10.88 25.41 18.76
N PHE A 289 -12.02 25.93 18.33
CA PHE A 289 -12.12 27.34 17.94
C PHE A 289 -11.60 28.17 19.12
N THR A 290 -10.42 28.79 18.97
CA THR A 290 -10.04 30.16 19.42
C THR A 290 -8.51 30.33 19.45
N ALA A 291 -7.92 30.70 18.31
CA ALA A 291 -6.56 31.25 18.30
C ALA A 291 -6.62 32.76 18.61
N ALA A 292 -6.34 33.13 19.86
CA ALA A 292 -6.18 34.51 20.29
C ALA A 292 -4.83 35.07 19.78
N LYS A 293 -4.92 36.20 19.06
CA LYS A 293 -3.80 37.01 18.59
C LYS A 293 -2.99 37.56 19.76
N ALA A 294 -1.66 37.36 19.74
CA ALA A 294 -0.71 38.16 20.50
C ALA A 294 0.24 38.91 19.54
N ALA A 295 0.47 40.18 19.86
CA ALA A 295 1.20 41.18 19.07
C ALA A 295 2.74 41.02 19.16
N PRO A 296 3.53 41.66 18.27
CA PRO A 296 4.93 41.32 18.04
C PRO A 296 5.85 41.93 19.10
N LYS A 297 6.63 41.08 19.77
CA LYS A 297 7.87 41.45 20.47
C LYS A 297 9.05 40.89 19.67
N GLN A 298 10.19 41.59 19.75
CA GLN A 298 11.45 41.34 19.03
C GLN A 298 11.63 39.90 18.56
N GLN A 299 11.73 39.70 17.24
CA GLN A 299 11.77 38.38 16.60
C GLN A 299 12.87 37.49 17.20
N ALA A 300 12.48 36.62 18.13
CA ALA A 300 13.26 35.45 18.49
C ALA A 300 13.50 34.65 17.22
N LYS A 301 14.78 34.38 16.88
CA LYS A 301 15.11 33.52 15.74
C LYS A 301 14.68 32.10 16.12
N ARG A 302 13.58 31.63 15.53
CA ARG A 302 13.17 30.22 15.60
C ARG A 302 14.27 29.37 14.98
N TRP A 303 14.72 28.33 15.66
CA TRP A 303 15.65 27.35 15.10
C TRP A 303 14.89 26.09 14.73
N VAL A 304 15.31 25.44 13.65
CA VAL A 304 14.70 24.22 13.16
C VAL A 304 15.77 23.18 12.90
N ASN A 305 15.44 21.93 13.20
CA ASN A 305 16.32 20.80 12.93
C ASN A 305 16.21 20.39 11.47
N VAL A 306 17.35 20.28 10.78
CA VAL A 306 17.45 19.87 9.39
C VAL A 306 18.31 18.63 9.29
N LYS A 307 17.69 17.51 8.94
CA LYS A 307 18.37 16.24 8.72
C LYS A 307 18.63 16.02 7.24
N ILE A 308 19.89 16.01 6.85
CA ILE A 308 20.32 15.85 5.46
C ILE A 308 20.79 14.41 5.27
N ARG A 309 20.17 13.73 4.32
CA ARG A 309 20.50 12.35 3.95
C ARG A 309 20.73 12.25 2.46
N SER A 310 21.64 11.38 2.07
CA SER A 310 21.90 11.05 0.67
C SER A 310 21.66 9.58 0.41
N ASN A 311 21.37 9.23 -0.83
CA ASN A 311 21.39 7.85 -1.31
C ASN A 311 22.82 7.34 -1.58
N ARG A 312 23.85 8.16 -1.38
CA ARG A 312 25.27 7.81 -1.55
C ARG A 312 26.07 8.15 -0.29
N TYR A 313 27.12 7.38 -0.02
CA TYR A 313 28.10 7.63 1.06
C TYR A 313 29.27 8.47 0.54
N GLU A 314 30.07 9.08 1.42
CA GLU A 314 31.24 9.90 1.06
C GLU A 314 30.91 11.03 0.08
N ASP A 315 29.88 11.78 0.39
CA ASP A 315 29.51 13.05 -0.24
C ASP A 315 29.96 14.25 0.62
N SER A 316 29.76 15.47 0.13
CA SER A 316 30.04 16.70 0.85
C SER A 316 28.78 17.54 0.98
N VAL A 317 28.46 17.97 2.20
CA VAL A 317 27.31 18.83 2.52
C VAL A 317 27.79 20.24 2.82
N THR A 318 27.29 21.22 2.07
CA THR A 318 27.57 22.65 2.26
C THR A 318 26.28 23.44 2.37
N ILE A 319 26.19 24.35 3.36
CA ILE A 319 25.04 25.24 3.55
C ILE A 319 25.50 26.67 3.71
N ASN A 320 24.96 27.56 2.88
CA ASN A 320 25.37 28.97 2.82
C ASN A 320 26.90 29.15 2.70
N GLY A 321 27.59 28.21 2.05
CA GLY A 321 29.05 28.20 1.89
C GLY A 321 29.85 27.61 3.05
N VAL A 322 29.19 27.13 4.13
CA VAL A 322 29.84 26.45 5.26
C VAL A 322 29.73 24.94 5.09
N THR A 323 30.85 24.22 5.22
CA THR A 323 30.89 22.74 5.07
C THR A 323 30.58 22.05 6.40
N TYR A 324 29.68 21.06 6.36
CA TYR A 324 29.20 20.33 7.53
C TYR A 324 29.58 18.84 7.52
N GLY A 325 30.34 18.36 6.54
CA GLY A 325 30.82 16.98 6.43
C GLY A 325 30.05 16.15 5.41
N SER A 326 30.05 14.82 5.56
CA SER A 326 29.33 13.87 4.69
C SER A 326 28.04 13.39 5.34
N THR A 327 27.00 13.11 4.54
CA THR A 327 25.73 12.59 5.01
C THR A 327 25.85 11.20 5.68
N PRO A 328 24.97 10.86 6.64
CA PRO A 328 23.89 11.69 7.18
C PRO A 328 24.41 12.80 8.11
N VAL A 329 23.90 14.01 7.94
CA VAL A 329 24.22 15.17 8.79
C VAL A 329 22.92 15.69 9.40
N GLU A 330 22.95 15.97 10.71
CA GLU A 330 21.84 16.57 11.44
C GLU A 330 22.31 17.89 12.05
N ILE A 331 21.66 18.98 11.65
CA ILE A 331 22.11 20.34 11.94
C ILE A 331 20.90 21.23 12.24
N MET A 332 21.07 22.15 13.18
CA MET A 332 20.05 23.16 13.44
C MET A 332 20.35 24.45 12.69
N LEU A 333 19.35 24.98 12.00
CA LEU A 333 19.43 26.22 11.22
C LEU A 333 18.39 27.23 11.72
N PRO A 334 18.67 28.54 11.69
CA PRO A 334 17.65 29.54 11.98
C PRO A 334 16.58 29.51 10.88
N ALA A 335 15.35 29.88 11.23
CA ALA A 335 14.28 29.96 10.25
C ALA A 335 14.61 31.04 9.21
N GLY A 336 14.59 30.67 7.92
CA GLY A 336 15.05 31.54 6.85
C GLY A 336 15.41 30.81 5.56
N GLN A 337 15.91 31.56 4.58
CA GLN A 337 16.41 31.00 3.31
C GLN A 337 17.83 30.46 3.50
N HIS A 338 18.08 29.25 3.02
CA HIS A 338 19.38 28.61 3.03
C HIS A 338 19.67 27.98 1.67
N GLN A 339 20.89 28.19 1.13
CA GLN A 339 21.40 27.42 0.00
C GLN A 339 21.98 26.12 0.53
N LEU A 340 21.39 24.98 0.17
CA LEU A 340 21.88 23.66 0.51
C LEU A 340 22.48 23.00 -0.74
N THR A 341 23.68 22.46 -0.61
CA THR A 341 24.36 21.69 -1.66
C THR A 341 24.87 20.37 -1.09
N VAL A 342 24.57 19.27 -1.77
CA VAL A 342 25.15 17.94 -1.53
C VAL A 342 25.81 17.48 -2.82
N GLU A 343 27.11 17.17 -2.76
CA GLU A 343 27.91 16.85 -3.93
C GLU A 343 28.74 15.58 -3.75
N LYS A 344 28.91 14.83 -4.85
CA LYS A 344 29.79 13.66 -4.94
C LYS A 344 30.36 13.55 -6.37
N PRO A 345 31.66 13.26 -6.56
CA PRO A 345 32.22 13.03 -7.89
C PRO A 345 31.51 11.91 -8.65
N GLY A 346 31.14 12.15 -9.92
CA GLY A 346 30.41 11.19 -10.78
C GLY A 346 28.88 11.24 -10.71
N PHE A 347 28.34 12.20 -9.95
CA PHE A 347 26.90 12.39 -9.71
C PHE A 347 26.48 13.81 -10.06
N GLU A 348 25.20 14.01 -10.37
CA GLU A 348 24.66 15.37 -10.46
C GLU A 348 24.59 15.99 -9.06
N PRO A 349 25.12 17.22 -8.84
CA PRO A 349 25.07 17.86 -7.54
C PRO A 349 23.63 18.21 -7.18
N TYR A 350 23.21 17.85 -5.96
CA TYR A 350 21.92 18.25 -5.42
C TYR A 350 22.07 19.64 -4.81
N SER A 351 21.64 20.69 -5.50
CA SER A 351 21.74 22.08 -5.02
C SER A 351 20.39 22.79 -5.08
N ARG A 352 19.91 23.34 -3.95
CA ARG A 352 18.62 24.04 -3.85
C ARG A 352 18.66 25.19 -2.85
N GLN A 353 18.00 26.30 -3.19
CA GLN A 353 17.54 27.29 -2.21
C GLN A 353 16.32 26.74 -1.49
N MET A 354 16.33 26.74 -0.17
CA MET A 354 15.23 26.20 0.62
C MET A 354 14.90 27.13 1.79
N TYR A 355 13.61 27.42 1.95
CA TYR A 355 13.11 28.13 3.13
C TYR A 355 12.90 27.14 4.28
N MET A 356 13.72 27.25 5.31
CA MET A 356 13.60 26.46 6.52
C MET A 356 12.64 27.18 7.46
N SER A 357 11.37 26.76 7.48
CA SER A 357 10.41 27.29 8.45
C SER A 357 10.18 26.33 9.60
N LYS A 358 10.28 25.03 9.40
CA LYS A 358 10.03 23.96 10.40
C LYS A 358 11.08 22.85 10.26
N ASP A 359 11.12 21.95 11.24
CA ASP A 359 11.97 20.76 11.19
C ASP A 359 11.75 19.99 9.89
N SER A 360 12.85 19.62 9.23
CA SER A 360 12.80 19.14 7.85
C SER A 360 13.84 18.05 7.62
N VAL A 361 13.45 16.99 6.93
CA VAL A 361 14.39 16.01 6.39
C VAL A 361 14.61 16.30 4.91
N VAL A 362 15.85 16.63 4.55
CA VAL A 362 16.24 16.85 3.15
C VAL A 362 16.92 15.58 2.65
N TRP A 363 16.25 14.90 1.73
CA TRP A 363 16.82 13.77 1.01
C TRP A 363 17.42 14.24 -0.31
N ALA A 364 18.75 14.25 -0.36
CA ALA A 364 19.52 14.44 -1.57
C ALA A 364 19.60 13.10 -2.33
N ASN A 365 18.82 12.96 -3.39
CA ASN A 365 18.95 11.81 -4.28
C ASN A 365 19.98 12.15 -5.36
N LEU A 366 21.24 11.84 -5.08
CA LEU A 366 22.35 11.92 -6.03
C LEU A 366 22.16 10.81 -7.07
N ARG A 367 21.77 11.22 -8.28
CA ARG A 367 21.71 10.33 -9.43
C ARG A 367 23.10 10.24 -10.01
N GLU A 368 23.54 9.00 -10.28
CA GLU A 368 24.69 8.82 -11.16
C GLU A 368 24.38 9.62 -12.41
N GLN A 369 25.37 10.33 -12.93
CA GLN A 369 25.24 10.89 -14.26
C GLN A 369 25.09 9.72 -15.23
N GLU A 370 23.85 9.30 -15.48
CA GLU A 370 23.53 8.33 -16.50
C GLU A 370 23.91 8.95 -17.83
N ASN A 371 24.77 8.25 -18.57
CA ASN A 371 24.89 8.47 -20.01
C ASN A 371 23.58 8.02 -20.68
N ARG A 372 22.50 8.77 -20.48
CA ARG A 372 21.19 8.53 -21.10
C ARG A 372 21.43 8.34 -22.59
N PRO A 373 21.06 7.17 -23.14
CA PRO A 373 21.17 6.92 -24.56
C PRO A 373 20.49 8.05 -25.34
N LYS A 374 21.27 8.81 -26.12
CA LYS A 374 20.72 9.85 -27.00
C LYS A 374 19.92 9.19 -28.13
N PRO A 375 18.91 9.86 -28.70
CA PRO A 375 18.21 9.37 -29.89
C PRO A 375 19.19 8.86 -30.96
N GLY A 376 18.91 7.69 -31.54
CA GLY A 376 19.77 7.02 -32.52
C GLY A 376 20.94 6.21 -31.92
N LYS A 377 21.19 6.27 -30.60
CA LYS A 377 22.18 5.39 -29.96
C LYS A 377 21.70 3.93 -30.06
N ARG A 378 22.62 3.03 -30.42
CA ARG A 378 22.40 1.59 -30.41
C ARG A 378 23.13 0.95 -29.22
N PHE A 379 22.49 0.04 -28.52
CA PHE A 379 23.07 -0.68 -27.39
C PHE A 379 22.49 -2.08 -27.28
N ALA A 380 23.07 -2.94 -26.44
CA ALA A 380 22.49 -4.22 -26.06
C ALA A 380 22.74 -4.42 -24.57
N ASP A 381 21.70 -4.80 -23.83
CA ASP A 381 21.86 -5.14 -22.42
C ASP A 381 22.62 -6.46 -22.26
N LYS A 382 23.31 -6.62 -21.14
CA LYS A 382 23.98 -7.88 -20.80
C LYS A 382 22.97 -8.85 -20.22
N LEU A 383 23.03 -10.11 -20.66
CA LEU A 383 22.35 -11.24 -20.06
C LEU A 383 23.32 -12.00 -19.14
N SER A 384 22.78 -12.93 -18.34
CA SER A 384 23.57 -13.90 -17.61
C SER A 384 24.54 -14.66 -18.55
N ASN A 385 25.72 -15.03 -18.05
CA ASN A 385 26.79 -15.69 -18.82
C ASN A 385 27.39 -14.87 -19.98
N ASN A 386 27.45 -13.53 -19.83
CA ASN A 386 28.10 -12.61 -20.78
C ASN A 386 27.52 -12.61 -22.20
N ARG A 387 26.26 -13.07 -22.35
CA ARG A 387 25.48 -12.95 -23.59
C ARG A 387 24.85 -11.57 -23.70
N GLN A 388 24.30 -11.23 -24.86
CA GLN A 388 23.69 -9.94 -25.13
C GLN A 388 22.20 -10.12 -25.46
N ALA A 389 21.38 -9.25 -24.88
CA ALA A 389 19.99 -9.06 -25.25
C ALA A 389 19.88 -8.57 -26.72
N PRO A 390 18.67 -8.55 -27.31
CA PRO A 390 18.46 -7.92 -28.61
C PRO A 390 19.07 -6.52 -28.67
N LYS A 391 19.71 -6.20 -29.80
CA LYS A 391 20.29 -4.86 -30.01
C LYS A 391 19.14 -3.86 -30.10
N MET A 392 19.15 -2.88 -29.21
CA MET A 392 18.14 -1.84 -29.08
C MET A 392 18.57 -0.54 -29.77
N VAL A 393 17.60 0.20 -30.28
CA VAL A 393 17.73 1.52 -30.90
C VAL A 393 16.87 2.51 -30.12
N VAL A 394 17.44 3.65 -29.74
CA VAL A 394 16.72 4.69 -28.99
C VAL A 394 15.88 5.55 -29.94
N ILE A 395 14.58 5.61 -29.66
CA ILE A 395 13.61 6.53 -30.25
C ILE A 395 13.41 7.70 -29.29
N GLY A 396 13.64 8.93 -29.77
CA GLY A 396 13.55 10.13 -28.94
C GLY A 396 12.10 10.49 -28.59
N ALA A 397 11.92 11.21 -27.49
CA ALA A 397 10.67 11.92 -27.26
C ALA A 397 10.48 13.00 -28.33
N GLY A 398 9.23 13.25 -28.73
CA GLY A 398 8.94 14.21 -29.79
C GLY A 398 7.57 14.04 -30.42
N GLN A 399 7.30 14.87 -31.42
CA GLN A 399 6.12 14.78 -32.26
C GLN A 399 6.41 13.93 -33.48
N TYR A 400 5.55 12.97 -33.74
CA TYR A 400 5.60 12.03 -34.85
C TYR A 400 4.26 12.02 -35.58
N ARG A 401 4.22 11.36 -36.73
CA ARG A 401 3.03 11.17 -37.55
C ARG A 401 2.82 9.68 -37.80
N VAL A 402 1.58 9.22 -37.71
CA VAL A 402 1.15 7.83 -37.92
C VAL A 402 -0.17 7.77 -38.70
N GLY A 403 -0.66 6.58 -38.99
CA GLY A 403 -1.87 6.34 -39.79
C GLY A 403 -1.59 6.36 -41.29
N PHE A 404 -2.62 6.11 -42.10
CA PHE A 404 -2.52 6.25 -43.56
C PHE A 404 -2.07 7.68 -43.92
N GLU A 405 -1.14 7.79 -44.88
CA GLU A 405 -0.56 9.07 -45.33
C GLU A 405 0.06 9.94 -44.21
N ALA A 406 0.35 9.36 -43.05
CA ALA A 406 0.93 10.06 -41.90
C ALA A 406 0.07 11.27 -41.41
N GLU A 407 -1.25 11.18 -41.55
CA GLU A 407 -2.15 12.29 -41.19
C GLU A 407 -2.35 12.47 -39.68
N GLN A 408 -2.03 11.45 -38.86
CA GLN A 408 -2.33 11.47 -37.43
C GLN A 408 -1.11 11.92 -36.61
N PRO A 409 -1.11 13.11 -36.00
CA PRO A 409 -0.03 13.54 -35.13
C PRO A 409 -0.08 12.77 -33.80
N VAL A 410 1.07 12.30 -33.35
CA VAL A 410 1.24 11.61 -32.06
C VAL A 410 2.42 12.20 -31.32
N VAL A 411 2.26 12.38 -30.01
CA VAL A 411 3.34 12.78 -29.10
C VAL A 411 3.88 11.56 -28.39
N VAL A 412 5.18 11.33 -28.50
CA VAL A 412 5.92 10.38 -27.67
C VAL A 412 6.53 11.17 -26.53
N ASP A 413 5.90 11.12 -25.35
CA ASP A 413 6.29 11.93 -24.19
C ASP A 413 7.61 11.49 -23.55
N GLN A 414 7.88 10.19 -23.57
CA GLN A 414 9.10 9.59 -23.03
C GLN A 414 9.82 8.83 -24.14
N PRO A 415 11.15 8.99 -24.27
CA PRO A 415 11.90 8.20 -25.21
C PRO A 415 11.80 6.72 -24.82
N PHE A 416 11.86 5.84 -25.81
CA PHE A 416 11.87 4.39 -25.60
C PHE A 416 12.93 3.77 -26.50
N SER A 417 13.32 2.53 -26.25
CA SER A 417 14.17 1.80 -27.18
C SER A 417 13.41 0.64 -27.80
N ILE A 418 13.62 0.38 -29.08
CA ILE A 418 13.02 -0.75 -29.81
C ILE A 418 14.10 -1.66 -30.37
N ALA A 419 13.86 -2.96 -30.42
CA ALA A 419 14.78 -3.91 -31.01
C ALA A 419 15.03 -3.54 -32.49
N ALA A 420 16.31 -3.49 -32.86
CA ALA A 420 16.77 -3.13 -34.19
C ALA A 420 16.24 -4.12 -35.24
N THR A 421 16.01 -5.37 -34.87
CA THR A 421 15.49 -6.45 -35.72
C THR A 421 14.33 -7.15 -35.00
N PRO A 422 13.50 -7.94 -35.72
CA PRO A 422 12.67 -8.95 -35.08
C PRO A 422 13.51 -9.86 -34.18
N VAL A 423 12.87 -10.48 -33.18
CA VAL A 423 13.52 -11.50 -32.36
C VAL A 423 13.93 -12.67 -33.23
N THR A 424 15.18 -13.10 -33.13
CA THR A 424 15.71 -14.17 -33.98
C THR A 424 15.45 -15.56 -33.42
N VAL A 425 15.50 -16.59 -34.27
CA VAL A 425 15.44 -18.01 -33.87
C VAL A 425 16.46 -18.31 -32.77
N LYS A 426 17.69 -17.79 -32.88
CA LYS A 426 18.72 -17.95 -31.85
C LYS A 426 18.33 -17.30 -30.52
N GLN A 427 17.87 -16.05 -30.55
CA GLN A 427 17.46 -15.32 -29.35
C GLN A 427 16.29 -16.00 -28.63
N PHE A 428 15.30 -16.48 -29.38
CA PHE A 428 14.18 -17.23 -28.83
C PHE A 428 14.61 -18.62 -28.32
N GLY A 429 15.53 -19.28 -29.03
CA GLY A 429 16.12 -20.55 -28.60
C GLY A 429 16.89 -20.43 -27.28
N GLU A 430 17.54 -19.29 -27.02
CA GLU A 430 18.18 -19.01 -25.73
C GLU A 430 17.16 -18.89 -24.60
N PHE A 431 16.00 -18.27 -24.85
CA PHE A 431 14.89 -18.24 -23.91
C PHE A 431 14.40 -19.66 -23.60
N VAL A 432 14.07 -20.44 -24.62
CA VAL A 432 13.58 -21.82 -24.45
C VAL A 432 14.61 -22.70 -23.73
N ALA A 433 15.90 -22.58 -24.06
CA ALA A 433 16.96 -23.33 -23.39
C ALA A 433 17.12 -22.94 -21.91
N ALA A 434 16.89 -21.66 -21.56
CA ALA A 434 17.01 -21.17 -20.19
C ALA A 434 15.81 -21.52 -19.31
N THR A 435 14.62 -21.67 -19.89
CA THR A 435 13.36 -21.81 -19.14
C THR A 435 12.68 -23.17 -19.30
N GLY A 436 13.03 -23.94 -20.33
CA GLY A 436 12.29 -25.14 -20.72
C GLY A 436 10.93 -24.83 -21.35
N TYR A 437 10.71 -23.60 -21.83
CA TYR A 437 9.43 -23.15 -22.37
C TYR A 437 8.98 -23.97 -23.58
N VAL A 438 7.69 -24.31 -23.62
CA VAL A 438 7.01 -24.98 -24.73
C VAL A 438 6.01 -23.99 -25.31
N THR A 439 6.09 -23.72 -26.60
CA THR A 439 5.18 -22.78 -27.27
C THR A 439 3.78 -23.36 -27.45
N ASP A 440 2.75 -22.51 -27.57
CA ASP A 440 1.38 -22.95 -27.85
C ASP A 440 1.29 -23.82 -29.12
N ALA A 441 2.10 -23.50 -30.12
CA ALA A 441 2.23 -24.29 -31.34
C ALA A 441 2.74 -25.72 -31.05
N GLU A 442 3.69 -25.88 -30.13
CA GLU A 442 4.23 -27.17 -29.68
C GLU A 442 3.24 -27.92 -28.77
N GLU A 443 2.34 -27.24 -28.06
CA GLU A 443 1.28 -27.84 -27.22
C GLU A 443 0.08 -28.37 -28.00
N GLY A 444 0.17 -28.40 -29.34
CA GLY A 444 -0.82 -29.03 -30.20
C GLY A 444 -1.75 -28.06 -30.93
N GLN A 445 -1.55 -26.74 -30.79
CA GLN A 445 -2.22 -25.78 -31.65
C GLN A 445 -1.63 -25.78 -33.07
N GLY A 446 -0.36 -26.17 -33.23
CA GLY A 446 0.35 -26.16 -34.51
C GLY A 446 0.69 -24.74 -34.98
N CYS A 447 1.03 -24.61 -36.26
CA CYS A 447 1.33 -23.32 -36.88
C CYS A 447 0.62 -23.14 -38.22
N ALA A 448 -0.03 -21.98 -38.40
CA ALA A 448 -0.72 -21.64 -39.63
C ALA A 448 0.27 -21.37 -40.78
N SER A 449 -0.09 -21.80 -41.98
CA SER A 449 0.63 -21.50 -43.22
C SER A 449 -0.37 -21.10 -44.31
N LEU A 450 0.00 -20.18 -45.20
CA LEU A 450 -0.83 -19.85 -46.36
C LEU A 450 -0.71 -20.96 -47.42
N ILE A 451 -1.80 -21.66 -47.68
CA ILE A 451 -1.89 -22.70 -48.72
C ILE A 451 -3.00 -22.27 -49.69
N ASN A 452 -2.62 -21.98 -50.94
CA ASN A 452 -3.52 -21.44 -51.97
C ASN A 452 -4.24 -20.14 -51.54
N GLY A 453 -3.57 -19.29 -50.76
CA GLY A 453 -4.12 -18.01 -50.28
C GLY A 453 -4.97 -18.12 -49.02
N GLU A 454 -5.22 -19.32 -48.51
CA GLU A 454 -5.98 -19.52 -47.27
C GLU A 454 -5.05 -19.94 -46.11
N PRO A 455 -5.22 -19.37 -44.90
CA PRO A 455 -4.54 -19.86 -43.71
C PRO A 455 -5.00 -21.28 -43.37
N LYS A 456 -4.06 -22.23 -43.32
CA LYS A 456 -4.31 -23.61 -42.87
C LYS A 456 -3.45 -23.94 -41.67
N GLN A 457 -4.08 -24.45 -40.61
CA GLN A 457 -3.38 -24.87 -39.41
C GLN A 457 -2.68 -26.21 -39.64
N LEU A 458 -1.37 -26.25 -39.40
CA LEU A 458 -0.56 -27.46 -39.53
C LEU A 458 -0.02 -27.86 -38.16
N LEU A 459 -0.60 -28.93 -37.59
CA LEU A 459 -0.32 -29.39 -36.22
C LEU A 459 1.12 -29.84 -35.98
N ASN A 460 1.84 -30.19 -37.05
CA ASN A 460 3.23 -30.62 -37.01
C ASN A 460 4.23 -29.48 -37.26
N HIS A 461 3.76 -28.24 -37.43
CA HIS A 461 4.60 -27.06 -37.63
C HIS A 461 4.68 -26.23 -36.34
N ASN A 462 5.87 -25.69 -36.07
CA ASN A 462 6.15 -24.82 -34.92
C ASN A 462 7.39 -23.97 -35.23
N TRP A 463 7.86 -23.18 -34.26
CA TRP A 463 8.98 -22.25 -34.45
C TRP A 463 10.31 -22.94 -34.82
N ARG A 464 10.49 -24.23 -34.49
CA ARG A 464 11.67 -25.02 -34.87
C ARG A 464 11.54 -25.62 -36.27
N LYS A 465 10.31 -25.85 -36.72
CA LYS A 465 9.97 -26.45 -38.01
C LYS A 465 8.75 -25.74 -38.63
N PRO A 466 8.93 -24.52 -39.16
CA PRO A 466 7.81 -23.70 -39.65
C PRO A 466 7.31 -24.08 -41.06
N GLY A 467 7.88 -25.13 -41.66
CA GLY A 467 7.60 -25.56 -43.02
C GLY A 467 8.62 -25.10 -44.07
N PHE A 468 9.70 -24.45 -43.64
CA PHE A 468 10.86 -24.06 -44.45
C PHE A 468 12.11 -23.99 -43.57
N ASP A 469 13.29 -23.96 -44.18
CA ASP A 469 14.55 -23.86 -43.46
C ASP A 469 14.76 -22.45 -42.91
N GLN A 470 15.09 -22.35 -41.62
CA GLN A 470 15.41 -21.09 -40.94
C GLN A 470 16.81 -21.14 -40.34
N SER A 471 17.60 -20.08 -40.58
CA SER A 471 18.88 -19.88 -39.89
C SER A 471 18.67 -19.30 -38.49
N ASP A 472 19.68 -19.42 -37.62
CA ASP A 472 19.73 -18.77 -36.30
C ASP A 472 19.43 -17.26 -36.32
N ASN A 473 19.78 -16.58 -37.42
CA ASN A 473 19.57 -15.15 -37.60
C ASN A 473 18.28 -14.83 -38.38
N ALA A 474 17.43 -15.82 -38.70
CA ALA A 474 16.09 -15.55 -39.22
C ALA A 474 15.17 -15.07 -38.09
N PRO A 475 14.11 -14.31 -38.40
CA PRO A 475 13.08 -13.99 -37.40
C PRO A 475 12.41 -15.28 -36.92
N VAL A 476 12.18 -15.38 -35.61
CA VAL A 476 11.37 -16.47 -35.06
C VAL A 476 9.91 -16.30 -35.53
N VAL A 477 9.29 -17.39 -35.95
CA VAL A 477 7.90 -17.44 -36.42
C VAL A 477 7.14 -18.55 -35.72
N CYS A 478 5.84 -18.71 -36.00
CA CYS A 478 4.96 -19.66 -35.31
C CYS A 478 4.89 -19.38 -33.80
N ILE A 479 4.81 -18.09 -33.45
CA ILE A 479 4.75 -17.59 -32.06
C ILE A 479 3.40 -16.91 -31.84
N THR A 480 2.68 -17.30 -30.80
CA THR A 480 1.44 -16.60 -30.39
C THR A 480 1.74 -15.28 -29.70
N LYS A 481 0.73 -14.45 -29.46
CA LYS A 481 0.95 -13.21 -28.70
C LYS A 481 1.41 -13.52 -27.26
N ASP A 482 0.90 -14.59 -26.68
CA ASP A 482 1.25 -15.01 -25.31
C ASP A 482 2.68 -15.54 -25.22
N ASP A 483 3.15 -16.30 -26.21
CA ASP A 483 4.56 -16.70 -26.32
C ASP A 483 5.50 -15.49 -26.37
N ALA A 484 5.12 -14.44 -27.12
CA ALA A 484 5.92 -13.21 -27.23
C ALA A 484 5.94 -12.41 -25.92
N HIS A 485 4.83 -12.41 -25.16
CA HIS A 485 4.79 -11.86 -23.80
C HIS A 485 5.68 -12.65 -22.83
N ALA A 486 5.65 -13.99 -22.90
CA ALA A 486 6.50 -14.84 -22.06
C ALA A 486 7.98 -14.55 -22.30
N TYR A 487 8.41 -14.41 -23.55
CA TYR A 487 9.76 -13.99 -23.91
C TYR A 487 10.12 -12.62 -23.34
N SER A 488 9.25 -11.62 -23.51
CA SER A 488 9.49 -10.25 -23.04
C SER A 488 9.62 -10.17 -21.51
N LYS A 489 8.80 -10.95 -20.81
CA LYS A 489 8.86 -11.08 -19.34
C LYS A 489 10.17 -11.73 -18.90
N TRP A 490 10.58 -12.82 -19.54
CA TRP A 490 11.86 -13.46 -19.26
C TRP A 490 13.04 -12.49 -19.47
N LEU A 491 13.03 -11.76 -20.59
CA LEU A 491 14.07 -10.78 -20.90
C LEU A 491 14.15 -9.66 -19.86
N SER A 492 12.98 -9.22 -19.36
CA SER A 492 12.91 -8.25 -18.27
C SER A 492 13.57 -8.77 -17.00
N THR A 493 13.29 -10.03 -16.63
CA THR A 493 13.90 -10.67 -15.46
C THR A 493 15.41 -10.83 -15.61
N GLN A 494 15.91 -11.18 -16.80
CA GLN A 494 17.35 -11.40 -17.01
C GLN A 494 18.17 -10.11 -17.01
N THR A 495 17.59 -9.00 -17.46
CA THR A 495 18.31 -7.73 -17.64
C THR A 495 18.11 -6.75 -16.49
N GLY A 496 17.04 -6.92 -15.69
CA GLY A 496 16.62 -5.95 -14.69
C GLY A 496 15.93 -4.70 -15.28
N PHE A 497 15.73 -4.65 -16.59
CA PHE A 497 15.03 -3.57 -17.28
C PHE A 497 13.63 -4.01 -17.74
N SER A 498 12.76 -3.05 -18.04
CA SER A 498 11.40 -3.35 -18.48
C SER A 498 11.36 -3.55 -19.99
N TYR A 499 11.17 -4.80 -20.42
CA TYR A 499 10.93 -5.20 -21.80
C TYR A 499 9.47 -5.59 -22.04
N ALA A 500 8.93 -5.25 -23.21
CA ALA A 500 7.55 -5.54 -23.61
C ALA A 500 7.41 -5.64 -25.14
N LEU A 501 6.23 -6.02 -25.63
CA LEU A 501 5.86 -5.79 -27.03
C LEU A 501 5.67 -4.28 -27.29
N PRO A 502 5.99 -3.77 -28.49
CA PRO A 502 5.70 -2.38 -28.85
C PRO A 502 4.19 -2.17 -28.89
N THR A 503 3.72 -0.98 -28.52
CA THR A 503 2.38 -0.55 -28.94
C THR A 503 2.33 -0.38 -30.47
N GLU A 504 1.15 -0.49 -31.07
CA GLU A 504 0.97 -0.26 -32.51
C GLU A 504 1.57 1.10 -32.94
N VAL A 505 1.38 2.12 -32.10
CA VAL A 505 1.95 3.46 -32.28
C VAL A 505 3.48 3.47 -32.17
N GLN A 506 4.05 2.84 -31.14
CA GLN A 506 5.52 2.76 -30.99
C GLN A 506 6.16 2.04 -32.17
N TRP A 507 5.52 0.97 -32.64
CA TRP A 507 5.96 0.23 -33.82
C TRP A 507 5.93 1.12 -35.07
N GLU A 508 4.83 1.83 -35.31
CA GLU A 508 4.68 2.66 -36.51
C GLU A 508 5.64 3.86 -36.50
N VAL A 509 5.82 4.53 -35.36
CA VAL A 509 6.82 5.60 -35.18
C VAL A 509 8.23 5.09 -35.51
N ALA A 510 8.58 3.91 -34.98
CA ALA A 510 9.87 3.29 -35.24
C ALA A 510 10.04 2.89 -36.70
N ALA A 511 8.99 2.40 -37.36
CA ALA A 511 9.00 1.97 -38.76
C ALA A 511 9.09 3.15 -39.74
N ARG A 512 8.32 4.21 -39.50
CA ARG A 512 8.32 5.44 -40.33
C ARG A 512 9.64 6.19 -40.27
N ALA A 513 10.26 6.24 -39.09
CA ALA A 513 11.52 6.95 -38.87
C ALA A 513 11.55 8.39 -39.42
N GLY A 514 10.43 9.10 -39.29
CA GLY A 514 10.23 10.47 -39.76
C GLY A 514 9.74 10.59 -41.21
N SER A 515 9.48 9.48 -41.90
CA SER A 515 8.91 9.49 -43.25
C SER A 515 7.37 9.50 -43.25
N ASP A 516 6.80 10.29 -44.16
CA ASP A 516 5.37 10.38 -44.41
C ASP A 516 4.91 9.42 -45.55
N SER A 517 5.82 8.71 -46.22
CA SER A 517 5.52 7.77 -47.32
C SER A 517 5.08 6.37 -46.87
N ASP A 518 4.62 5.55 -47.82
CA ASP A 518 4.16 4.16 -47.59
C ASP A 518 5.26 3.24 -47.02
N PHE A 519 6.51 3.46 -47.42
CA PHE A 519 7.71 2.86 -46.85
C PHE A 519 8.66 3.96 -46.39
N TRP A 520 9.59 3.68 -45.48
CA TRP A 520 10.51 4.73 -45.01
C TRP A 520 11.44 5.26 -46.13
N TRP A 521 11.61 4.52 -47.22
CA TRP A 521 12.42 4.87 -48.39
C TRP A 521 11.63 5.47 -49.57
N GLY A 522 10.29 5.57 -49.48
CA GLY A 522 9.45 6.09 -50.55
C GLY A 522 8.10 5.37 -50.66
N ASN A 523 7.36 5.62 -51.74
CA ASN A 523 6.03 5.02 -51.96
C ASN A 523 6.08 3.69 -52.72
N ASP A 524 7.18 3.41 -53.41
CA ASP A 524 7.36 2.18 -54.16
C ASP A 524 8.18 1.16 -53.37
N ILE A 525 7.72 -0.10 -53.33
CA ILE A 525 8.45 -1.19 -52.66
C ILE A 525 9.86 -1.37 -53.27
N GLY A 526 9.99 -1.22 -54.59
CA GLY A 526 11.22 -1.51 -55.32
C GLY A 526 11.64 -2.98 -55.26
N ILE A 527 12.87 -3.27 -55.71
CA ILE A 527 13.49 -4.60 -55.64
C ILE A 527 14.64 -4.53 -54.64
N GLY A 528 14.70 -5.49 -53.71
CA GLY A 528 15.82 -5.59 -52.77
C GLY A 528 15.78 -4.62 -51.59
N ASN A 529 14.62 -4.02 -51.28
CA ASN A 529 14.43 -3.19 -50.08
C ASN A 529 13.74 -3.94 -48.93
N ALA A 530 13.04 -5.03 -49.23
CA ALA A 530 12.29 -5.84 -48.27
C ALA A 530 12.04 -7.25 -48.83
N ASN A 531 11.79 -8.21 -47.94
CA ASN A 531 11.34 -9.55 -48.33
C ASN A 531 9.81 -9.66 -48.21
N THR A 532 9.09 -9.39 -49.29
CA THR A 532 7.64 -9.64 -49.40
C THR A 532 7.35 -10.67 -50.48
N GLY A 533 6.10 -11.11 -50.59
CA GLY A 533 5.64 -11.86 -51.75
C GLY A 533 5.87 -11.05 -53.03
N TRP A 534 6.36 -11.71 -54.08
CA TRP A 534 6.62 -11.10 -55.39
C TRP A 534 7.63 -9.92 -55.41
N SER A 535 8.43 -9.72 -54.34
CA SER A 535 9.49 -8.69 -54.31
C SER A 535 10.75 -9.02 -55.14
N GLY A 536 10.80 -10.19 -55.77
CA GLY A 536 11.91 -10.61 -56.63
C GLY A 536 13.19 -11.01 -55.88
N THR A 537 13.14 -11.17 -54.56
CA THR A 537 14.25 -11.71 -53.77
C THR A 537 14.29 -13.23 -53.84
N VAL A 538 15.42 -13.84 -53.47
CA VAL A 538 15.55 -15.31 -53.43
C VAL A 538 14.63 -15.99 -52.40
N TRP A 539 14.09 -15.21 -51.46
CA TRP A 539 13.21 -15.68 -50.37
C TRP A 539 11.72 -15.39 -50.63
N SER A 540 11.40 -14.53 -51.60
CA SER A 540 10.03 -14.11 -51.90
C SER A 540 9.12 -15.31 -52.17
N ASN A 541 7.99 -15.41 -51.47
CA ASN A 541 7.06 -16.54 -51.51
C ASN A 541 7.69 -17.91 -51.17
N ARG A 542 8.88 -17.96 -50.57
CA ARG A 542 9.58 -19.21 -50.20
C ARG A 542 9.86 -19.33 -48.71
N SER A 543 10.42 -18.29 -48.09
CA SER A 543 10.82 -18.31 -46.68
C SER A 543 11.06 -16.91 -46.11
N THR A 544 11.33 -16.83 -44.82
CA THR A 544 11.95 -15.64 -44.23
C THR A 544 13.39 -15.46 -44.73
N SER A 545 13.89 -14.22 -44.66
CA SER A 545 15.31 -13.90 -44.83
C SER A 545 15.97 -13.76 -43.45
N PRO A 546 17.30 -13.91 -43.33
CA PRO A 546 18.02 -13.45 -42.14
C PRO A 546 17.67 -11.99 -41.84
N VAL A 547 17.56 -11.63 -40.55
CA VAL A 547 17.31 -10.24 -40.15
C VAL A 547 18.45 -9.34 -40.61
N ALA A 548 18.13 -8.07 -40.85
CA ALA A 548 19.06 -7.06 -41.38
C ALA A 548 19.70 -7.45 -42.73
N SER A 549 19.00 -8.22 -43.57
CA SER A 549 19.39 -8.48 -44.96
C SER A 549 19.14 -7.27 -45.88
N PHE A 550 18.30 -6.34 -45.45
CA PHE A 550 17.92 -5.13 -46.17
C PHE A 550 18.37 -3.87 -45.41
N PRO A 551 18.42 -2.69 -46.05
CA PRO A 551 18.81 -1.45 -45.38
C PRO A 551 17.95 -1.13 -44.15
N ALA A 552 18.58 -0.55 -43.12
CA ALA A 552 17.88 0.00 -41.97
C ALA A 552 17.26 1.35 -42.31
N ASN A 553 16.16 1.71 -41.65
CA ASN A 553 15.61 3.05 -41.72
C ASN A 553 16.51 4.09 -41.01
N PRO A 554 16.24 5.41 -41.11
CA PRO A 554 17.05 6.46 -40.49
C PRO A 554 17.28 6.32 -38.98
N PHE A 555 16.39 5.65 -38.25
CA PHE A 555 16.59 5.36 -36.83
C PHE A 555 17.54 4.18 -36.61
N GLY A 556 17.71 3.32 -37.60
CA GLY A 556 18.55 2.14 -37.53
C GLY A 556 17.78 0.85 -37.22
N VAL A 557 16.48 0.86 -37.51
CA VAL A 557 15.58 -0.28 -37.37
C VAL A 557 15.46 -0.99 -38.72
N TYR A 558 15.54 -2.31 -38.70
CA TYR A 558 15.53 -3.20 -39.87
C TYR A 558 14.20 -3.96 -39.94
N ASP A 559 13.91 -4.43 -41.16
CA ASP A 559 12.83 -5.38 -41.45
C ASP A 559 11.45 -4.93 -40.94
N THR A 560 11.18 -3.62 -40.94
CA THR A 560 9.85 -3.08 -40.58
C THR A 560 8.85 -3.17 -41.74
N ALA A 561 9.32 -3.63 -42.91
CA ALA A 561 8.51 -3.93 -44.08
C ALA A 561 8.93 -5.31 -44.60
N GLY A 562 7.97 -6.23 -44.66
CA GLY A 562 8.17 -7.62 -45.05
C GLY A 562 8.89 -8.45 -43.99
N ASN A 563 9.47 -9.56 -44.44
CA ASN A 563 10.01 -10.65 -43.65
C ASN A 563 8.92 -11.34 -42.81
N VAL A 564 8.46 -10.75 -41.71
CA VAL A 564 7.39 -11.31 -40.87
C VAL A 564 6.44 -10.21 -40.40
N TRP A 565 5.17 -10.57 -40.28
CA TRP A 565 4.23 -9.79 -39.49
C TRP A 565 4.67 -9.81 -38.04
N GLU A 566 4.48 -8.71 -37.32
CA GLU A 566 4.96 -8.59 -35.96
C GLU A 566 3.87 -8.20 -34.99
N TRP A 567 3.71 -8.99 -33.93
CA TRP A 567 2.80 -8.69 -32.84
C TRP A 567 3.06 -7.31 -32.23
N ALA A 568 1.99 -6.53 -32.05
CA ALA A 568 2.00 -5.26 -31.34
C ALA A 568 0.81 -5.16 -30.36
N GLU A 569 0.98 -4.32 -29.34
CA GLU A 569 -0.09 -4.00 -28.40
C GLU A 569 -1.09 -3.02 -29.00
N SER A 570 -2.36 -3.43 -28.99
CA SER A 570 -3.53 -2.65 -29.36
C SER A 570 -4.76 -3.22 -28.64
N GLN A 571 -5.91 -2.56 -28.75
CA GLN A 571 -7.16 -3.02 -28.12
C GLN A 571 -7.62 -4.37 -28.70
N THR A 572 -7.30 -4.62 -29.96
CA THR A 572 -7.46 -5.92 -30.62
C THR A 572 -6.07 -6.52 -30.91
N PRO A 573 -5.93 -7.85 -31.02
CA PRO A 573 -4.66 -8.45 -31.43
C PRO A 573 -4.33 -8.04 -32.87
N VAL A 574 -3.24 -7.28 -33.01
CA VAL A 574 -2.77 -6.76 -34.30
C VAL A 574 -1.34 -7.18 -34.55
N ALA A 575 -1.04 -7.39 -35.82
CA ALA A 575 0.31 -7.50 -36.32
C ALA A 575 0.58 -6.43 -37.41
N ARG A 576 1.84 -5.99 -37.50
CA ARG A 576 2.28 -4.91 -38.39
C ARG A 576 3.42 -5.35 -39.31
N GLY A 577 3.61 -4.65 -40.43
CA GLY A 577 4.82 -4.75 -41.27
C GLY A 577 4.77 -5.67 -42.48
N GLY A 578 3.77 -6.54 -42.66
CA GLY A 578 3.73 -7.48 -43.78
C GLY A 578 4.72 -8.64 -43.64
N ALA A 579 4.71 -9.60 -44.58
CA ALA A 579 5.58 -10.77 -44.51
C ALA A 579 6.01 -11.29 -45.88
N TRP A 580 6.96 -12.23 -45.88
CA TRP A 580 7.57 -12.87 -47.06
C TRP A 580 6.59 -13.54 -48.04
N SER A 581 5.39 -13.88 -47.58
CA SER A 581 4.32 -14.56 -48.33
C SER A 581 3.14 -13.64 -48.69
N PHE A 582 3.20 -12.36 -48.33
CA PHE A 582 2.13 -11.38 -48.54
C PHE A 582 2.48 -10.37 -49.62
N SER A 583 1.46 -9.77 -50.23
CA SER A 583 1.65 -8.73 -51.25
C SER A 583 2.51 -7.56 -50.72
N PRO A 584 3.31 -6.90 -51.57
CA PRO A 584 4.08 -5.73 -51.15
C PRO A 584 3.23 -4.62 -50.53
N SER A 585 1.99 -4.45 -50.99
CA SER A 585 1.04 -3.49 -50.43
C SER A 585 0.69 -3.77 -48.97
N SER A 586 0.77 -5.02 -48.51
CA SER A 586 0.55 -5.38 -47.10
C SER A 586 1.72 -5.02 -46.18
N ALA A 587 2.88 -4.66 -46.75
CA ALA A 587 4.06 -4.23 -46.00
C ALA A 587 4.18 -2.70 -45.89
N ARG A 588 3.18 -1.94 -46.36
CA ARG A 588 3.12 -0.50 -46.14
C ARG A 588 3.01 -0.22 -44.66
N VAL A 589 3.66 0.85 -44.21
CA VAL A 589 3.87 1.14 -42.79
C VAL A 589 2.57 1.33 -42.00
N ALA A 590 1.49 1.77 -42.64
CA ALA A 590 0.17 2.00 -42.05
C ALA A 590 -0.73 0.73 -42.00
N GLU A 591 -0.34 -0.35 -42.66
CA GLU A 591 -1.16 -1.57 -42.77
C GLU A 591 -1.21 -2.34 -41.45
N ARG A 592 -2.42 -2.82 -41.14
CA ARG A 592 -2.70 -3.65 -39.96
C ARG A 592 -3.26 -5.01 -40.38
N LEU A 593 -2.77 -6.05 -39.72
CA LEU A 593 -3.36 -7.39 -39.79
C LEU A 593 -4.02 -7.70 -38.45
N GLU A 594 -5.35 -7.79 -38.45
CA GLU A 594 -6.10 -8.21 -37.27
C GLU A 594 -6.17 -9.74 -37.21
N LEU A 595 -5.88 -10.29 -36.04
CA LEU A 595 -5.75 -11.72 -35.81
C LEU A 595 -6.45 -12.11 -34.50
N LYS A 596 -6.60 -13.41 -34.28
CA LYS A 596 -6.88 -13.93 -32.94
C LYS A 596 -5.58 -14.02 -32.16
N SER A 597 -5.59 -13.77 -30.85
CA SER A 597 -4.38 -13.74 -30.02
C SER A 597 -3.66 -15.10 -29.92
N ASP A 598 -4.42 -16.19 -30.06
CA ASP A 598 -3.97 -17.59 -30.03
C ASP A 598 -3.48 -18.09 -31.40
N ILE A 599 -3.52 -17.27 -32.45
CA ILE A 599 -2.96 -17.66 -33.74
C ILE A 599 -1.43 -17.65 -33.65
N SER A 600 -0.82 -18.74 -34.12
CA SER A 600 0.58 -18.78 -34.51
C SER A 600 0.65 -19.04 -36.02
N ALA A 601 1.57 -18.37 -36.72
CA ALA A 601 1.71 -18.54 -38.16
C ALA A 601 3.18 -18.45 -38.62
N ASN A 602 3.52 -19.12 -39.71
CA ASN A 602 4.91 -19.18 -40.21
C ASN A 602 5.37 -17.90 -40.92
N TYR A 603 4.51 -16.89 -40.92
CA TYR A 603 4.74 -15.53 -41.38
C TYR A 603 4.58 -14.50 -40.25
N LEU A 604 4.42 -14.94 -38.99
CA LEU A 604 4.10 -14.12 -37.83
C LEU A 604 5.14 -14.33 -36.72
N GLY A 605 5.79 -13.24 -36.33
CA GLY A 605 6.79 -13.15 -35.27
C GLY A 605 6.57 -11.90 -34.42
N PHE A 606 7.63 -11.34 -33.85
CA PHE A 606 7.54 -10.15 -33.01
C PHE A 606 8.89 -9.44 -32.82
N ARG A 607 8.83 -8.22 -32.31
CA ARG A 607 9.99 -7.48 -31.76
C ARG A 607 9.64 -6.92 -30.38
N VAL A 608 10.65 -6.47 -29.63
CA VAL A 608 10.48 -5.97 -28.27
C VAL A 608 10.86 -4.50 -28.15
N VAL A 609 10.26 -3.81 -27.18
CA VAL A 609 10.66 -2.48 -26.70
C VAL A 609 11.24 -2.59 -25.30
N ARG A 610 12.07 -1.61 -24.92
CA ARG A 610 12.61 -1.42 -23.58
C ARG A 610 12.37 0.03 -23.15
N ASN A 611 11.77 0.22 -21.98
CA ASN A 611 11.61 1.56 -21.38
C ASN A 611 12.97 2.11 -20.93
N ILE A 612 13.22 3.41 -21.12
CA ILE A 612 14.51 4.06 -20.79
C ILE A 612 14.37 5.29 -19.91
#